data_AF-A0A6M8V104-F1
#
_entry.id   AF-A0A6M8V104-F1
#
_cell.length_a   1.000
_cell.length_b   1.000
_cell.length_c   1.000
_cell.angle_alpha   90.00
_cell.angle_beta   90.00
_cell.angle_gamma   90.00
#
_symmetry.space_group_name_H-M   'P 1'
#
loop_
_entity.id
_entity.type
_entity.pdbx_description
1 polymer ?
#
loop_
_entity_poly.entity_id
_entity_poly.type
_entity_poly.pdbx_seq_one_letter_code
_entity_poly.pdbx_strand_id
1 'polypeptide(L)'
;MISVIKQSFIAAFLLLSAQKLFAQNVFEQQFNFAKNLFDEEKYFDAVTEFKRLLFFDSSGVYDYDANFKIGLSYKVGAYFSDAVHYFTIAELRSKTFDELFKSRIEIIKINILRRTTVRAFELLDSLQNDSRFENKTDEINYWRGWTFIFSDDWEKASQSFSKIKTDHQLATFCDSIAEDLYNPTLAKTLSIIPGAGQFYTGEYLNGLISIGWNVLWGYLTINAFIEDRIFDGFAVGTLLWWRFYSGNIQNAEKFAVDKNLETTNTALSHLQNNFSGIKP
;
A
#
# COMPACT_ATOMS: atom_id res chain seq x y z
N MET A 1 27.51 47.53 -50.54
CA MET A 1 27.88 47.26 -49.13
C MET A 1 26.67 46.85 -48.28
N ILE A 2 25.57 47.62 -48.29
CA ILE A 2 24.35 47.32 -47.51
C ILE A 2 23.65 45.99 -47.90
N SER A 3 23.64 45.60 -49.19
CA SER A 3 22.98 44.33 -49.60
C SER A 3 23.78 43.08 -49.19
N VAL A 4 25.11 43.16 -49.18
CA VAL A 4 25.99 42.07 -48.73
C VAL A 4 25.83 41.85 -47.23
N ILE A 5 25.75 42.94 -46.45
CA ILE A 5 25.50 42.87 -44.99
C ILE A 5 24.13 42.23 -44.71
N LYS A 6 23.06 42.61 -45.45
CA LYS A 6 21.73 41.96 -45.33
C LYS A 6 21.77 40.46 -45.65
N GLN A 7 22.48 40.06 -46.71
CA GLN A 7 22.62 38.64 -47.08
C GLN A 7 23.40 37.84 -46.03
N SER A 8 24.46 38.42 -45.45
CA SER A 8 25.21 37.80 -44.36
C SER A 8 24.37 37.63 -43.08
N PHE A 9 23.52 38.61 -42.74
CA PHE A 9 22.60 38.49 -41.60
C PHE A 9 21.52 37.42 -41.82
N ILE A 10 20.96 37.31 -43.03
CA ILE A 10 19.98 36.26 -43.36
C ILE A 10 20.66 34.88 -43.32
N ALA A 11 21.87 34.74 -43.86
CA ALA A 11 22.62 33.48 -43.80
C ALA A 11 22.96 33.08 -42.35
N ALA A 12 23.39 34.03 -41.51
CA ALA A 12 23.65 33.80 -40.10
C ALA A 12 22.37 33.41 -39.33
N PHE A 13 21.23 34.04 -39.62
CA PHE A 13 19.94 33.68 -39.04
C PHE A 13 19.49 32.27 -39.47
N LEU A 14 19.66 31.91 -40.74
CA LEU A 14 19.35 30.58 -41.25
C LEU A 14 20.24 29.50 -40.62
N LEU A 15 21.55 29.75 -40.48
CA LEU A 15 22.49 28.86 -39.78
C LEU A 15 22.11 28.65 -38.30
N LEU A 16 21.76 29.72 -37.59
CA LEU A 16 21.29 29.63 -36.19
C LEU A 16 19.96 28.87 -36.08
N SER A 17 19.06 29.03 -37.04
CA SER A 17 17.79 28.29 -37.08
C SER A 17 17.98 26.80 -37.38
N ALA A 18 18.93 26.45 -38.27
CA ALA A 18 19.25 25.07 -38.61
C ALA A 18 19.86 24.33 -37.41
N GLN A 19 20.76 24.97 -36.65
CA GLN A 19 21.35 24.37 -35.44
C GLN A 19 20.30 24.01 -34.38
N LYS A 20 19.26 24.83 -34.23
CA LYS A 20 18.14 24.54 -33.30
C LYS A 20 17.34 23.31 -33.73
N LEU A 21 17.06 23.17 -35.03
CA LEU A 21 16.34 22.02 -35.59
C LEU A 21 17.12 20.71 -35.44
N PHE A 22 18.43 20.74 -35.68
CA PHE A 22 19.29 19.57 -35.48
C PHE A 22 19.38 19.15 -34.00
N ALA A 23 19.52 20.10 -33.07
CA ALA A 23 19.58 19.80 -31.64
C ALA A 23 18.27 19.18 -31.12
N GLN A 24 17.12 19.70 -31.55
CA GLN A 24 15.81 19.16 -31.19
C GLN A 24 15.64 17.70 -31.67
N ASN A 25 16.10 17.40 -32.89
CA ASN A 25 16.08 16.05 -33.44
C ASN A 25 16.97 15.07 -32.63
N VAL A 26 18.14 15.53 -32.13
CA VAL A 26 19.02 14.69 -31.29
C VAL A 26 18.36 14.33 -29.95
N PHE A 27 17.71 15.29 -29.29
CA PHE A 27 17.03 15.01 -28.02
C PHE A 27 15.81 14.10 -28.19
N GLU A 28 15.07 14.25 -29.28
CA GLU A 28 13.98 13.35 -29.63
C GLU A 28 14.47 11.93 -29.87
N GLN A 29 15.56 11.76 -30.63
CA GLN A 29 16.19 10.45 -30.84
C GLN A 29 16.67 9.83 -29.53
N GLN A 30 17.31 10.61 -28.66
CA GLN A 30 17.77 10.15 -27.35
C GLN A 30 16.60 9.73 -26.45
N PHE A 31 15.51 10.51 -26.42
CA PHE A 31 14.30 10.15 -25.69
C PHE A 31 13.69 8.85 -26.21
N ASN A 32 13.56 8.71 -27.53
CA ASN A 32 13.03 7.50 -28.14
C ASN A 32 13.91 6.27 -27.88
N PHE A 33 15.24 6.43 -27.87
CA PHE A 33 16.16 5.36 -27.47
C PHE A 33 15.95 4.92 -26.03
N ALA A 34 15.92 5.86 -25.08
CA ALA A 34 15.67 5.57 -23.67
C ALA A 34 14.28 4.93 -23.46
N LYS A 35 13.27 5.39 -24.21
CA LYS A 35 11.93 4.79 -24.21
C LYS A 35 11.94 3.36 -24.74
N ASN A 36 12.66 3.07 -25.82
CA ASN A 36 12.77 1.70 -26.32
C ASN A 36 13.41 0.76 -25.28
N LEU A 37 14.46 1.21 -24.57
CA LEU A 37 15.04 0.45 -23.45
C LEU A 37 14.01 0.20 -22.34
N PHE A 38 13.18 1.19 -22.03
CA PHE A 38 12.11 1.05 -21.05
C PHE A 38 11.05 0.03 -21.49
N ASP A 39 10.63 0.11 -22.75
CA ASP A 39 9.63 -0.79 -23.34
C ASP A 39 10.19 -2.23 -23.49
N GLU A 40 11.51 -2.39 -23.62
CA GLU A 40 12.26 -3.66 -23.53
C GLU A 40 12.54 -4.13 -22.09
N GLU A 41 11.96 -3.47 -21.08
CA GLU A 41 12.14 -3.77 -19.65
C GLU A 41 13.57 -3.63 -19.12
N LYS A 42 14.47 -2.98 -19.88
CA LYS A 42 15.84 -2.64 -19.47
C LYS A 42 15.82 -1.36 -18.63
N TYR A 43 15.14 -1.42 -17.48
CA TYR A 43 14.79 -0.24 -16.69
C TYR A 43 15.99 0.59 -16.24
N PHE A 44 17.09 -0.02 -15.78
CA PHE A 44 18.27 0.73 -15.34
C PHE A 44 19.07 1.36 -16.48
N ASP A 45 19.10 0.72 -17.65
CA ASP A 45 19.70 1.28 -18.85
C ASP A 45 18.86 2.48 -19.33
N ALA A 46 17.54 2.31 -19.36
CA ALA A 46 16.60 3.40 -19.67
C ALA A 46 16.79 4.59 -18.71
N VAL A 47 16.91 4.34 -17.40
CA VAL A 47 17.20 5.38 -16.40
C VAL A 47 18.48 6.13 -16.73
N THR A 48 19.55 5.42 -17.12
CA THR A 48 20.83 6.05 -17.50
C THR A 48 20.66 6.98 -18.70
N GLU A 49 19.93 6.53 -19.73
CA GLU A 49 19.72 7.29 -20.95
C GLU A 49 18.72 8.45 -20.79
N PHE A 50 17.72 8.32 -19.91
CA PHE A 50 16.86 9.45 -19.51
C PHE A 50 17.62 10.48 -18.68
N LYS A 51 18.48 10.08 -17.74
CA LYS A 51 19.34 11.03 -17.01
C LYS A 51 20.31 11.74 -17.94
N ARG A 52 20.85 11.03 -18.94
CA ARG A 52 21.67 11.65 -20.00
C ARG A 52 20.89 12.69 -20.78
N LEU A 53 19.66 12.37 -21.20
CA LEU A 53 18.78 13.34 -21.87
C LEU A 53 18.56 14.59 -21.01
N LEU A 54 18.17 14.42 -19.75
CA LEU A 54 17.91 15.52 -18.82
C LEU A 54 19.15 16.39 -18.56
N PHE A 55 20.35 15.80 -18.60
CA PHE A 55 21.59 16.54 -18.44
C PHE A 55 21.87 17.49 -19.62
N PHE A 56 21.53 17.09 -20.84
CA PHE A 56 21.81 17.88 -22.04
C PHE A 56 20.63 18.74 -22.52
N ASP A 57 19.38 18.38 -22.22
CA ASP A 57 18.21 19.17 -22.56
C ASP A 57 18.06 20.38 -21.64
N SER A 58 18.73 21.48 -21.98
CA SER A 58 18.59 22.75 -21.24
C SER A 58 17.22 23.42 -21.42
N SER A 59 16.39 22.96 -22.36
CA SER A 59 15.09 23.56 -22.66
C SER A 59 13.95 22.98 -21.81
N GLY A 60 14.18 21.86 -21.12
CA GLY A 60 13.20 21.20 -20.26
C GLY A 60 11.99 20.67 -21.02
N VAL A 61 12.15 20.37 -22.31
CA VAL A 61 11.08 19.83 -23.14
C VAL A 61 10.66 18.46 -22.61
N TYR A 62 11.64 17.62 -22.26
CA TYR A 62 11.43 16.25 -21.79
C TYR A 62 11.42 16.08 -20.27
N ASP A 63 11.47 17.18 -19.51
CA ASP A 63 11.58 17.16 -18.04
C ASP A 63 10.52 16.27 -17.38
N TYR A 64 9.25 16.45 -17.74
CA TYR A 64 8.17 15.64 -17.19
C TYR A 64 8.33 14.16 -17.56
N ASP A 65 8.34 13.84 -18.86
CA ASP A 65 8.28 12.46 -19.34
C ASP A 65 9.49 11.63 -18.92
N ALA A 66 10.69 12.21 -18.97
CA ALA A 66 11.91 11.52 -18.59
C ALA A 66 11.93 11.24 -17.08
N ASN A 67 11.59 12.22 -16.23
CA ASN A 67 11.52 11.99 -14.78
C ASN A 67 10.40 11.00 -14.41
N PHE A 68 9.24 11.07 -15.07
CA PHE A 68 8.15 10.13 -14.84
C PHE A 68 8.55 8.69 -15.20
N LYS A 69 9.23 8.50 -16.34
CA LYS A 69 9.74 7.17 -16.74
C LYS A 69 10.85 6.65 -15.84
N ILE A 70 11.76 7.53 -15.39
CA ILE A 70 12.75 7.15 -14.36
C ILE A 70 12.05 6.69 -13.08
N GLY A 71 11.02 7.41 -12.64
CA GLY A 71 10.21 7.04 -11.47
C GLY A 71 9.58 5.66 -11.62
N LEU A 72 8.99 5.37 -12.78
CA LEU A 72 8.43 4.05 -13.09
C LEU A 72 9.50 2.95 -13.06
N SER A 73 10.65 3.17 -13.68
CA SER A 73 11.77 2.22 -13.68
C SER A 73 12.25 1.88 -12.26
N TYR A 74 12.43 2.89 -11.40
CA TYR A 74 12.80 2.66 -10.02
C TYR A 74 11.70 1.97 -9.21
N LYS A 75 10.43 2.29 -9.47
CA LYS A 75 9.29 1.63 -8.83
C LYS A 75 9.28 0.13 -9.12
N VAL A 76 9.49 -0.28 -10.37
CA VAL A 76 9.56 -1.70 -10.75
C VAL A 76 10.73 -2.41 -10.06
N GLY A 77 11.88 -1.73 -9.92
CA GLY A 77 13.02 -2.23 -9.17
C GLY A 77 12.88 -2.18 -7.64
N ALA A 78 11.71 -1.78 -7.10
CA ALA A 78 11.46 -1.53 -5.68
C ALA A 78 12.37 -0.48 -5.01
N TYR A 79 13.03 0.38 -5.78
CA TYR A 79 13.79 1.55 -5.31
C TYR A 79 12.83 2.69 -5.01
N PHE A 80 11.95 2.49 -4.02
CA PHE A 80 10.80 3.36 -3.79
C PHE A 80 11.17 4.80 -3.42
N SER A 81 12.28 5.02 -2.72
CA SER A 81 12.75 6.36 -2.37
C SER A 81 13.14 7.16 -3.61
N ASP A 82 13.90 6.55 -4.53
CA ASP A 82 14.27 7.13 -5.81
C ASP A 82 13.03 7.34 -6.69
N ALA A 83 12.13 6.35 -6.74
CA ALA A 83 10.89 6.47 -7.49
C ALA A 83 10.07 7.69 -7.04
N VAL A 84 9.85 7.85 -5.72
CA VAL A 84 9.15 9.03 -5.17
C VAL A 84 9.88 10.33 -5.51
N HIS A 85 11.21 10.35 -5.40
CA HIS A 85 12.00 11.53 -5.75
C HIS A 85 11.74 11.95 -7.21
N TYR A 86 11.85 11.02 -8.15
CA TYR A 86 11.66 11.30 -9.57
C TYR A 86 10.19 11.61 -9.93
N PHE A 87 9.21 10.97 -9.30
CA PHE A 87 7.80 11.36 -9.47
C PHE A 87 7.51 12.75 -8.90
N THR A 88 8.17 13.16 -7.82
CA THR A 88 8.04 14.52 -7.26
C THR A 88 8.61 15.55 -8.24
N ILE A 89 9.74 15.26 -8.88
CA ILE A 89 10.29 16.13 -9.93
C ILE A 89 9.33 16.19 -11.13
N ALA A 90 8.80 15.05 -11.57
CA ALA A 90 7.80 15.02 -12.64
C ALA A 90 6.56 15.86 -12.28
N GLU A 91 6.02 15.73 -11.07
CA GLU A 91 4.88 16.52 -10.60
C GLU A 91 5.17 18.04 -10.70
N LEU A 92 6.35 18.49 -10.24
CA LEU A 92 6.77 19.89 -10.32
C LEU A 92 6.98 20.40 -11.76
N ARG A 93 7.24 19.50 -12.70
CA ARG A 93 7.48 19.80 -14.13
C ARG A 93 6.26 19.55 -15.01
N SER A 94 5.14 19.15 -14.42
CA SER A 94 3.89 18.93 -15.14
C SER A 94 3.43 20.21 -15.86
N LYS A 95 3.00 20.03 -17.11
CA LYS A 95 2.44 21.07 -17.99
C LYS A 95 0.92 21.00 -18.03
N THR A 96 0.35 19.87 -17.61
CA THR A 96 -1.09 19.64 -17.57
C THR A 96 -1.56 19.13 -16.21
N PHE A 97 -2.85 19.30 -15.92
CA PHE A 97 -3.43 18.75 -14.69
C PHE A 97 -3.43 17.21 -14.68
N ASP A 98 -3.54 16.56 -15.83
CA ASP A 98 -3.50 15.09 -15.92
C ASP A 98 -2.10 14.53 -15.61
N GLU A 99 -1.04 15.23 -16.04
CA GLU A 99 0.34 14.91 -15.68
C GLU A 99 0.62 15.06 -14.18
N LEU A 100 0.12 16.16 -13.58
CA LEU A 100 0.21 16.39 -12.14
C LEU A 100 -0.50 15.28 -11.37
N PHE A 101 -1.73 14.94 -11.78
CA PHE A 101 -2.53 13.89 -11.17
C PHE A 101 -1.83 12.52 -11.25
N LYS A 102 -1.38 12.12 -12.45
CA LYS A 102 -0.66 10.86 -12.67
C LYS A 102 0.58 10.74 -11.80
N SER A 103 1.38 11.79 -11.71
CA SER A 103 2.58 11.80 -10.86
C SER A 103 2.23 11.59 -9.38
N ARG A 104 1.19 12.28 -8.90
CA ARG A 104 0.74 12.12 -7.51
C ARG A 104 0.15 10.73 -7.24
N ILE A 105 -0.58 10.15 -8.19
CA ILE A 105 -1.08 8.77 -8.09
C ILE A 105 0.07 7.77 -7.97
N GLU A 106 1.14 7.90 -8.75
CA GLU A 106 2.30 7.01 -8.59
C GLU A 106 2.99 7.15 -7.23
N ILE A 107 3.06 8.36 -6.67
CA ILE A 107 3.54 8.58 -5.30
C ILE A 107 2.60 7.89 -4.28
N ILE A 108 1.28 8.00 -4.45
CA ILE A 108 0.29 7.33 -3.59
C ILE A 108 0.48 5.82 -3.64
N LYS A 109 0.58 5.23 -4.83
CA LYS A 109 0.82 3.80 -5.04
C LYS A 109 2.07 3.33 -4.30
N ILE A 110 3.16 4.08 -4.37
CA ILE A 110 4.38 3.76 -3.62
C ILE A 110 4.16 3.83 -2.11
N ASN A 111 3.41 4.80 -1.61
CA ASN A 111 3.08 4.87 -0.17
C ASN A 111 2.23 3.68 0.28
N ILE A 112 1.30 3.20 -0.57
CA ILE A 112 0.54 1.97 -0.32
C ILE A 112 1.49 0.76 -0.24
N LEU A 113 2.38 0.58 -1.23
CA LEU A 113 3.37 -0.51 -1.24
C LEU A 113 4.31 -0.50 -0.04
N ARG A 114 4.65 0.69 0.48
CA ARG A 114 5.48 0.87 1.68
C ARG A 114 4.70 0.78 2.99
N ARG A 115 3.38 0.59 2.94
CA ARG A 115 2.45 0.68 4.08
C ARG A 115 2.52 2.02 4.84
N THR A 116 2.96 3.09 4.19
CA THR A 116 2.85 4.47 4.72
C THR A 116 1.47 5.05 4.39
N THR A 117 0.42 4.34 4.82
CA THR A 117 -0.99 4.57 4.45
C THR A 117 -1.51 5.93 4.90
N VAL A 118 -1.05 6.45 6.04
CA VAL A 118 -1.37 7.83 6.49
C VAL A 118 -1.02 8.85 5.42
N ARG A 119 0.18 8.74 4.83
CA ARG A 119 0.63 9.65 3.78
C ARG A 119 -0.16 9.46 2.48
N ALA A 120 -0.52 8.22 2.16
CA ALA A 120 -1.39 7.93 1.02
C ALA A 120 -2.77 8.59 1.18
N PHE A 121 -3.39 8.50 2.36
CA PHE A 121 -4.66 9.18 2.64
C PHE A 121 -4.54 10.70 2.55
N GLU A 122 -3.50 11.31 3.12
CA GLU A 122 -3.27 12.76 3.00
C GLU A 122 -3.20 13.22 1.54
N LEU A 123 -2.47 12.47 0.70
CA LEU A 123 -2.36 12.77 -0.73
C LEU A 123 -3.70 12.57 -1.45
N LEU A 124 -4.46 11.52 -1.13
CA LEU A 124 -5.78 11.27 -1.69
C LEU A 124 -6.81 12.34 -1.26
N ASP A 125 -6.76 12.79 -0.01
CA ASP A 125 -7.60 13.89 0.50
C ASP A 125 -7.26 15.20 -0.24
N SER A 126 -5.96 15.45 -0.47
CA SER A 126 -5.53 16.62 -1.24
C SER A 126 -6.04 16.61 -2.68
N LEU A 127 -6.13 15.42 -3.32
CA LEU A 127 -6.68 15.27 -4.67
C LEU A 127 -8.20 15.42 -4.67
N GLN A 128 -8.88 14.84 -3.69
CA GLN A 128 -10.34 14.88 -3.58
C GLN A 128 -10.87 16.31 -3.36
N ASN A 129 -10.13 17.12 -2.60
CA ASN A 129 -10.51 18.50 -2.26
C ASN A 129 -10.09 19.54 -3.32
N ASP A 130 -9.40 19.11 -4.38
CA ASP A 130 -8.95 20.00 -5.45
C ASP A 130 -9.95 19.98 -6.60
N SER A 131 -10.60 21.12 -6.84
CA SER A 131 -11.66 21.27 -7.85
C SER A 131 -11.20 20.94 -9.27
N ARG A 132 -9.88 20.92 -9.53
CA ARG A 132 -9.33 20.50 -10.83
C ARG A 132 -9.51 19.02 -11.13
N PHE A 133 -9.79 18.20 -10.10
CA PHE A 133 -9.86 16.74 -10.18
C PHE A 133 -11.24 16.17 -9.84
N GLU A 134 -12.30 16.99 -9.89
CA GLU A 134 -13.68 16.55 -9.62
C GLU A 134 -14.09 15.36 -10.52
N ASN A 135 -13.61 15.34 -11.77
CA ASN A 135 -13.84 14.26 -12.73
C ASN A 135 -12.98 13.00 -12.52
N LYS A 136 -12.10 12.98 -11.51
CA LYS A 136 -11.22 11.84 -11.16
C LYS A 136 -11.65 11.13 -9.87
N THR A 137 -12.83 11.45 -9.34
CA THR A 137 -13.35 10.92 -8.07
C THR A 137 -13.31 9.38 -7.99
N ASP A 138 -13.66 8.69 -9.08
CA ASP A 138 -13.64 7.22 -9.11
C ASP A 138 -12.22 6.66 -8.96
N GLU A 139 -11.24 7.25 -9.64
CA GLU A 139 -9.84 6.86 -9.54
C GLU A 139 -9.27 7.14 -8.15
N ILE A 140 -9.66 8.27 -7.53
CA ILE A 140 -9.29 8.59 -6.15
C ILE A 140 -9.89 7.56 -5.18
N ASN A 141 -11.16 7.21 -5.33
CA ASN A 141 -11.83 6.19 -4.51
C ASN A 141 -11.19 4.81 -4.70
N TYR A 142 -10.73 4.49 -5.92
CA TYR A 142 -10.04 3.24 -6.21
C TYR A 142 -8.75 3.11 -5.40
N TRP A 143 -7.89 4.13 -5.44
CA TRP A 143 -6.65 4.14 -4.67
C TRP A 143 -6.88 4.28 -3.16
N ARG A 144 -7.97 4.93 -2.75
CA ARG A 144 -8.39 4.97 -1.35
C ARG A 144 -8.79 3.58 -0.84
N GLY A 145 -9.53 2.81 -1.63
CA GLY A 145 -9.86 1.41 -1.31
C GLY A 145 -8.61 0.56 -1.14
N TRP A 146 -7.64 0.66 -2.06
CA TRP A 146 -6.34 0.01 -1.91
C TRP A 146 -5.56 0.46 -0.67
N THR A 147 -5.63 1.74 -0.32
CA THR A 147 -4.99 2.26 0.89
C THR A 147 -5.60 1.65 2.16
N PHE A 148 -6.93 1.47 2.19
CA PHE A 148 -7.62 0.81 3.29
C PHE A 148 -7.30 -0.69 3.39
N ILE A 149 -7.17 -1.40 2.26
CA ILE A 149 -6.70 -2.80 2.24
C ILE A 149 -5.33 -2.90 2.93
N PHE A 150 -4.39 -2.01 2.60
CA PHE A 150 -3.05 -2.04 3.17
C PHE A 150 -2.95 -1.48 4.61
N SER A 151 -4.05 -0.91 5.13
CA SER A 151 -4.22 -0.56 6.54
C SER A 151 -5.10 -1.54 7.31
N ASP A 152 -5.39 -2.71 6.72
CA ASP A 152 -6.22 -3.79 7.29
C ASP A 152 -7.66 -3.36 7.66
N ASP A 153 -8.19 -2.31 7.01
CA ASP A 153 -9.54 -1.77 7.22
C ASP A 153 -10.44 -2.16 6.03
N TRP A 154 -10.80 -3.44 5.98
CA TRP A 154 -11.53 -4.04 4.87
C TRP A 154 -12.94 -3.48 4.67
N GLU A 155 -13.61 -3.08 5.75
CA GLU A 155 -14.93 -2.45 5.69
C GLU A 155 -14.87 -1.11 4.95
N LYS A 156 -13.92 -0.22 5.32
CA LYS A 156 -13.75 1.06 4.62
C LYS A 156 -13.19 0.89 3.22
N ALA A 157 -12.40 -0.16 2.97
CA ALA A 157 -11.98 -0.51 1.62
C ALA A 157 -13.19 -0.81 0.73
N SER A 158 -14.10 -1.67 1.19
CA SER A 158 -15.34 -1.99 0.49
C SER A 158 -16.18 -0.75 0.22
N GLN A 159 -16.42 0.08 1.24
CA GLN A 159 -17.15 1.33 1.11
C GLN A 159 -16.53 2.26 0.05
N SER A 160 -15.20 2.32 -0.04
CA SER A 160 -14.50 3.14 -1.02
C SER A 160 -14.70 2.62 -2.44
N PHE A 161 -14.57 1.32 -2.67
CA PHE A 161 -14.84 0.73 -3.99
C PHE A 161 -16.31 0.82 -4.40
N SER A 162 -17.23 0.70 -3.44
CA SER A 162 -18.68 0.80 -3.66
C SER A 162 -19.12 2.17 -4.16
N LYS A 163 -18.36 3.24 -3.84
CA LYS A 163 -18.61 4.60 -4.37
C LYS A 163 -18.39 4.70 -5.87
N ILE A 164 -17.51 3.86 -6.44
CA ILE A 164 -17.27 3.78 -7.89
C ILE A 164 -18.45 3.06 -8.55
N LYS A 165 -18.79 1.89 -8.00
CA LYS A 165 -19.89 1.05 -8.47
C LYS A 165 -20.36 0.16 -7.33
N THR A 166 -21.67 0.05 -7.12
CA THR A 166 -22.23 -0.72 -6.00
C THR A 166 -21.84 -2.20 -6.01
N ASP A 167 -21.71 -2.81 -7.19
CA ASP A 167 -21.30 -4.21 -7.40
C ASP A 167 -19.83 -4.32 -7.84
N HIS A 168 -18.97 -3.40 -7.38
CA HIS A 168 -17.54 -3.44 -7.71
C HIS A 168 -16.88 -4.71 -7.17
N GLN A 169 -16.14 -5.45 -8.00
CA GLN A 169 -15.51 -6.73 -7.64
C GLN A 169 -14.67 -6.65 -6.35
N LEU A 170 -13.85 -5.61 -6.21
CA LEU A 170 -13.04 -5.39 -5.01
C LEU A 170 -13.89 -5.03 -3.77
N ALA A 171 -15.08 -4.43 -3.94
CA ALA A 171 -15.97 -4.17 -2.82
C ALA A 171 -16.49 -5.49 -2.24
N THR A 172 -17.10 -6.33 -3.08
CA THR A 172 -17.58 -7.66 -2.68
C THR A 172 -16.48 -8.53 -2.10
N PHE A 173 -15.26 -8.47 -2.67
CA PHE A 173 -14.11 -9.16 -2.10
C PHE A 173 -13.78 -8.64 -0.70
N CYS A 174 -13.69 -7.33 -0.49
CA CYS A 174 -13.38 -6.75 0.81
C CYS A 174 -14.48 -7.03 1.85
N ASP A 175 -15.76 -7.02 1.45
CA ASP A 175 -16.88 -7.41 2.33
C ASP A 175 -16.72 -8.85 2.82
N SER A 176 -16.42 -9.78 1.91
CA SER A 176 -16.22 -11.19 2.30
C SER A 176 -15.07 -11.36 3.30
N ILE A 177 -13.98 -10.61 3.13
CA ILE A 177 -12.87 -10.65 4.10
C ILE A 177 -13.29 -10.03 5.43
N ALA A 178 -14.00 -8.90 5.42
CA ALA A 178 -14.46 -8.25 6.64
C ALA A 178 -15.39 -9.15 7.47
N GLU A 179 -16.25 -9.94 6.82
CA GLU A 179 -17.14 -10.91 7.47
C GLU A 179 -16.38 -12.11 8.06
N ASP A 180 -15.28 -12.53 7.43
CA ASP A 180 -14.45 -13.66 7.88
C ASP A 180 -13.50 -13.31 9.04
N LEU A 181 -13.33 -12.02 9.38
CA LEU A 181 -12.45 -11.59 10.47
C LEU A 181 -13.10 -11.79 11.83
N TYR A 182 -12.35 -12.39 12.75
CA TYR A 182 -12.73 -12.51 14.15
C TYR A 182 -12.56 -11.19 14.90
N ASN A 183 -13.37 -10.96 15.94
CA ASN A 183 -13.19 -9.84 16.85
C ASN A 183 -12.32 -10.26 18.05
N PRO A 184 -11.08 -9.75 18.20
CA PRO A 184 -10.19 -10.17 19.28
C PRO A 184 -10.69 -9.81 20.68
N THR A 185 -11.34 -8.65 20.82
CA THR A 185 -11.94 -8.21 22.09
C THR A 185 -13.09 -9.11 22.49
N LEU A 186 -13.91 -9.55 21.52
CA LEU A 186 -14.98 -10.51 21.76
C LEU A 186 -14.40 -11.87 22.17
N ALA A 187 -13.40 -12.39 21.47
CA ALA A 187 -12.73 -13.64 21.82
C ALA A 187 -12.20 -13.61 23.27
N LYS A 188 -11.51 -12.52 23.63
CA LYS A 188 -11.03 -12.27 24.99
C LYS A 188 -12.15 -12.29 26.04
N THR A 189 -13.23 -11.57 25.75
CA THR A 189 -14.36 -11.41 26.67
C THR A 189 -15.10 -12.72 26.87
N LEU A 190 -15.33 -13.49 25.81
CA LEU A 190 -15.94 -14.81 25.89
C LEU A 190 -15.11 -15.75 26.77
N SER A 191 -13.78 -15.68 26.68
CA SER A 191 -12.87 -16.51 27.48
C SER A 191 -12.87 -16.25 28.98
N ILE A 192 -13.68 -15.32 29.50
CA ILE A 192 -14.04 -15.31 30.93
C ILE A 192 -14.62 -16.67 31.34
N ILE A 193 -15.38 -17.30 30.44
CA ILE A 193 -15.72 -18.72 30.50
C ILE A 193 -14.57 -19.49 29.85
N PRO A 194 -13.81 -20.33 30.60
CA PRO A 194 -12.68 -21.07 30.05
C PRO A 194 -13.02 -21.78 28.75
N GLY A 195 -12.22 -21.55 27.72
CA GLY A 195 -12.38 -22.16 26.40
C GLY A 195 -13.32 -21.43 25.44
N ALA A 196 -14.29 -20.63 25.91
CA ALA A 196 -15.33 -20.08 25.02
C ALA A 196 -14.78 -19.18 23.91
N GLY A 197 -13.78 -18.33 24.18
CA GLY A 197 -13.11 -17.53 23.15
C GLY A 197 -12.33 -18.38 22.14
N GLN A 198 -11.70 -19.46 22.59
CA GLN A 198 -11.05 -20.43 21.70
C GLN A 198 -12.07 -21.09 20.77
N PHE A 199 -13.20 -21.55 21.30
CA PHE A 199 -14.30 -22.11 20.51
C PHE A 199 -14.84 -21.11 19.49
N TYR A 200 -15.00 -19.84 19.87
CA TYR A 200 -15.40 -18.76 18.96
C TYR A 200 -14.43 -18.64 17.77
N THR A 201 -13.12 -18.68 18.03
CA THR A 201 -12.10 -18.66 16.97
C THR A 201 -11.92 -20.00 16.24
N GLY A 202 -12.68 -21.05 16.56
CA GLY A 202 -12.51 -22.39 15.97
C GLY A 202 -11.33 -23.20 16.52
N GLU A 203 -10.67 -22.75 17.59
CA GLU A 203 -9.56 -23.41 18.26
C GLU A 203 -10.04 -24.45 19.28
N TYR A 204 -10.80 -25.44 18.81
CA TYR A 204 -11.54 -26.37 19.68
C TYR A 204 -10.66 -27.15 20.65
N LEU A 205 -9.50 -27.66 20.20
CA LEU A 205 -8.59 -28.42 21.05
C LEU A 205 -8.05 -27.53 22.19
N ASN A 206 -7.64 -26.31 21.86
CA ASN A 206 -7.17 -25.33 22.85
C ASN A 206 -8.29 -24.93 23.82
N GLY A 207 -9.53 -24.84 23.32
CA GLY A 207 -10.72 -24.63 24.15
C GLY A 207 -10.93 -25.75 25.16
N LEU A 208 -10.87 -27.01 24.73
CA LEU A 208 -11.00 -28.17 25.61
C LEU A 208 -9.87 -28.25 26.65
N ILE A 209 -8.64 -27.98 26.23
CA ILE A 209 -7.47 -27.91 27.13
C ILE A 209 -7.68 -26.82 28.19
N SER A 210 -8.19 -25.65 27.79
CA SER A 210 -8.49 -24.55 28.72
C SER A 210 -9.53 -24.93 29.76
N ILE A 211 -10.63 -25.58 29.33
CA ILE A 211 -11.64 -26.11 30.24
C ILE A 211 -10.99 -27.11 31.20
N GLY A 212 -10.24 -28.08 30.69
CA GLY A 212 -9.59 -29.11 31.48
C GLY A 212 -8.66 -28.53 32.57
N TRP A 213 -7.79 -27.59 32.22
CA TRP A 213 -6.89 -26.96 33.18
C TRP A 213 -7.63 -26.13 34.23
N ASN A 214 -8.63 -25.36 33.84
CA ASN A 214 -9.38 -24.53 34.78
C ASN A 214 -10.23 -25.38 35.74
N VAL A 215 -10.85 -26.46 35.25
CA VAL A 215 -11.58 -27.42 36.09
C VAL A 215 -10.62 -28.14 37.03
N LEU A 216 -9.49 -28.65 36.53
CA LEU A 216 -8.51 -29.39 37.34
C LEU A 216 -7.95 -28.52 38.47
N TRP A 217 -7.40 -27.35 38.15
CA TRP A 217 -6.78 -26.49 39.15
C TRP A 217 -7.81 -25.82 40.06
N GLY A 218 -9.00 -25.48 39.55
CA GLY A 218 -10.11 -25.02 40.36
C GLY A 218 -10.56 -26.07 41.38
N TYR A 219 -10.74 -27.33 40.93
CA TYR A 219 -11.08 -28.45 41.81
C TYR A 219 -10.01 -28.68 42.88
N LEU A 220 -8.73 -28.76 42.50
CA LEU A 220 -7.64 -28.96 43.45
C LEU A 220 -7.53 -27.83 44.47
N THR A 221 -7.76 -26.58 44.05
CA THR A 221 -7.79 -25.42 44.96
C THR A 221 -8.90 -25.56 45.98
N ILE A 222 -10.13 -25.83 45.53
CA ILE A 222 -11.30 -25.98 46.41
C ILE A 222 -11.12 -27.16 47.36
N ASN A 223 -10.63 -28.31 46.85
CA ASN A 223 -10.41 -29.51 47.65
C ASN A 223 -9.35 -29.27 48.74
N ALA A 224 -8.28 -28.54 48.45
CA ALA A 224 -7.26 -28.20 49.45
C ALA A 224 -7.84 -27.38 50.61
N PHE A 225 -8.75 -26.44 50.32
CA PHE A 225 -9.43 -25.68 51.39
C PHE A 225 -10.43 -26.53 52.19
N ILE A 226 -11.13 -27.47 51.56
CA ILE A 226 -12.05 -28.40 52.25
C ILE A 226 -11.28 -29.33 53.21
N GLU A 227 -10.06 -29.72 52.85
CA GLU A 227 -9.19 -30.59 53.66
C GLU A 227 -8.30 -29.82 54.67
N ASP A 228 -8.61 -28.55 54.96
CA ASP A 228 -7.83 -27.68 55.85
C ASP A 228 -6.35 -27.48 55.44
N ARG A 229 -6.00 -27.78 54.18
CA ARG A 229 -4.65 -27.56 53.60
C ARG A 229 -4.53 -26.14 53.05
N ILE A 230 -4.59 -25.16 53.94
CA ILE A 230 -4.67 -23.72 53.61
C ILE A 230 -3.50 -23.28 52.72
N PHE A 231 -2.27 -23.69 53.05
CA PHE A 231 -1.09 -23.31 52.25
C PHE A 231 -1.16 -23.88 50.83
N ASP A 232 -1.54 -25.14 50.68
CA ASP A 232 -1.70 -25.79 49.37
C ASP A 232 -2.79 -25.08 48.54
N GLY A 233 -3.93 -24.75 49.16
CA GLY A 233 -5.01 -24.02 48.50
C GLY A 233 -4.57 -22.67 47.96
N PHE A 234 -3.83 -21.90 48.76
CA PHE A 234 -3.25 -20.64 48.31
C PHE A 234 -2.22 -20.83 47.19
N ALA A 235 -1.29 -21.77 47.35
CA ALA A 235 -0.25 -22.02 46.35
C ALA A 235 -0.85 -22.46 45.00
N VAL A 236 -1.76 -23.43 45.01
CA VAL A 236 -2.41 -23.93 43.78
C VAL A 236 -3.30 -22.85 43.17
N GLY A 237 -4.13 -22.17 43.96
CA GLY A 237 -5.03 -21.14 43.46
C GLY A 237 -4.32 -19.97 42.81
N THR A 238 -3.26 -19.46 43.44
CA THR A 238 -2.55 -18.26 42.97
C THR A 238 -1.50 -18.55 41.92
N LEU A 239 -0.76 -19.66 42.01
CA LEU A 239 0.34 -19.96 41.09
C LEU A 239 -0.12 -20.74 39.86
N LEU A 240 -1.13 -21.61 40.02
CA LEU A 240 -1.58 -22.51 38.96
C LEU A 240 -2.93 -22.06 38.41
N TRP A 241 -3.97 -22.01 39.22
CA TRP A 241 -5.31 -21.71 38.70
C TRP A 241 -5.37 -20.31 38.07
N TRP A 242 -4.90 -19.27 38.77
CA TRP A 242 -4.84 -17.91 38.23
C TRP A 242 -3.99 -17.82 36.95
N ARG A 243 -2.87 -18.55 36.89
CA ARG A 243 -2.00 -18.60 35.71
C ARG A 243 -2.74 -19.16 34.49
N PHE A 244 -3.39 -20.32 34.64
CA PHE A 244 -4.12 -20.94 33.53
C PHE A 244 -5.39 -20.18 33.15
N TYR A 245 -6.07 -19.58 34.13
CA TYR A 245 -7.26 -18.75 33.88
C TYR A 245 -6.89 -17.49 33.06
N SER A 246 -5.87 -16.75 33.51
CA SER A 246 -5.40 -15.54 32.84
C SER A 246 -4.80 -15.86 31.47
N GLY A 247 -4.03 -16.95 31.37
CA GLY A 247 -3.44 -17.41 30.10
C GLY A 247 -4.51 -17.79 29.07
N ASN A 248 -5.61 -18.42 29.51
CA ASN A 248 -6.76 -18.71 28.64
C ASN A 248 -7.35 -17.44 28.01
N ILE A 249 -7.52 -16.36 28.77
CA ILE A 249 -8.08 -15.09 28.26
C ILE A 249 -7.14 -14.45 27.23
N GLN A 250 -5.84 -14.38 27.54
CA GLN A 250 -4.83 -13.81 26.64
C GLN A 250 -4.67 -14.63 25.36
N ASN A 251 -4.70 -15.97 25.47
CA ASN A 251 -4.56 -16.85 24.32
C ASN A 251 -5.75 -16.73 23.36
N ALA A 252 -6.98 -16.52 23.86
CA ALA A 252 -8.14 -16.36 22.99
C ALA A 252 -8.06 -15.10 22.12
N GLU A 253 -7.63 -13.98 22.71
CA GLU A 253 -7.35 -12.74 21.96
C GLU A 253 -6.28 -12.99 20.89
N LYS A 254 -5.19 -13.66 21.27
CA LYS A 254 -4.09 -13.99 20.37
C LYS A 254 -4.54 -14.87 19.19
N PHE A 255 -5.33 -15.91 19.45
CA PHE A 255 -5.83 -16.78 18.37
C PHE A 255 -6.68 -16.03 17.35
N ALA A 256 -7.52 -15.09 17.80
CA ALA A 256 -8.28 -14.25 16.89
C ALA A 256 -7.37 -13.38 16.02
N VAL A 257 -6.34 -12.76 16.62
CA VAL A 257 -5.35 -11.95 15.88
C VAL A 257 -4.57 -12.81 14.87
N ASP A 258 -4.08 -13.97 15.29
CA ASP A 258 -3.29 -14.85 14.43
C ASP A 258 -4.12 -15.36 13.23
N LYS A 259 -5.39 -15.73 13.44
CA LYS A 259 -6.29 -16.11 12.35
C LYS A 259 -6.63 -14.96 11.41
N ASN A 260 -6.86 -13.76 11.94
CA ASN A 260 -7.10 -12.58 11.13
C ASN A 260 -5.89 -12.25 10.23
N LEU A 261 -4.67 -12.42 10.76
CA LEU A 261 -3.44 -12.26 9.98
C LEU A 261 -3.35 -13.31 8.87
N GLU A 262 -3.71 -14.57 9.14
CA GLU A 262 -3.76 -15.63 8.13
C GLU A 262 -4.77 -15.30 7.01
N THR A 263 -5.99 -14.90 7.37
CA THR A 263 -7.04 -14.48 6.42
C THR A 263 -6.56 -13.30 5.58
N THR A 264 -5.99 -12.27 6.22
CA THR A 264 -5.46 -11.07 5.55
C THR A 264 -4.33 -11.41 4.58
N ASN A 265 -3.37 -12.24 4.99
CA ASN A 265 -2.26 -12.64 4.13
C ASN A 265 -2.73 -13.48 2.94
N THR A 266 -3.70 -14.36 3.16
CA THR A 266 -4.32 -15.15 2.08
C THR A 266 -5.03 -14.24 1.08
N ALA A 267 -5.78 -13.25 1.58
CA ALA A 267 -6.47 -12.28 0.75
C ALA A 267 -5.50 -11.43 -0.09
N LEU A 268 -4.41 -10.93 0.52
CA LEU A 268 -3.37 -10.18 -0.18
C LEU A 268 -2.66 -11.02 -1.24
N SER A 269 -2.35 -12.30 -0.94
CA SER A 269 -1.77 -13.23 -1.90
C SER A 269 -2.71 -13.48 -3.09
N HIS A 270 -4.02 -13.64 -2.84
CA HIS A 270 -5.01 -13.76 -3.89
C HIS A 270 -5.09 -12.49 -4.76
N LEU A 271 -5.08 -11.30 -4.16
CA LEU A 271 -5.04 -10.03 -4.91
C LEU A 271 -3.75 -9.91 -5.74
N GLN A 272 -2.61 -10.37 -5.23
CA GLN A 272 -1.35 -10.34 -5.96
C GLN A 272 -1.37 -11.26 -7.17
N ASN A 273 -1.89 -12.48 -7.04
CA ASN A 273 -1.74 -13.53 -8.04
C ASN A 273 -2.95 -13.69 -8.98
N ASN A 274 -4.17 -13.38 -8.51
CA ASN A 274 -5.40 -13.71 -9.23
C ASN A 274 -6.19 -12.49 -9.68
N PHE A 275 -6.04 -11.34 -9.02
CA PHE A 275 -6.71 -10.12 -9.46
C PHE A 275 -6.05 -9.56 -10.73
N SER A 276 -6.85 -9.27 -11.76
CA SER A 276 -6.37 -8.77 -13.07
C SER A 276 -6.42 -7.26 -13.23
N GLY A 277 -7.04 -6.53 -12.29
CA GLY A 277 -7.09 -5.07 -12.30
C GLY A 277 -5.77 -4.42 -11.89
N ILE A 278 -5.74 -3.08 -11.98
CA ILE A 278 -4.54 -2.29 -11.67
C ILE A 278 -4.25 -2.37 -10.16
N LYS A 279 -2.99 -2.63 -9.81
CA LYS A 279 -2.53 -2.75 -8.42
C LYS A 279 -1.59 -1.58 -8.08
N PRO A 280 -1.37 -1.30 -6.79
CA PRO A 280 -0.37 -0.33 -6.36
C PRO A 280 1.02 -0.62 -6.96
#